data_AF-A0A426YLX1-F1
#
_entry.id   AF-A0A426YLX1-F1
#
_cell.length_a   1.000
_cell.length_b   1.000
_cell.length_c   1.000
_cell.angle_alpha   90.00
_cell.angle_beta   90.00
_cell.angle_gamma   90.00
#
_symmetry.space_group_name_H-M   'P 1'
#
loop_
_entity.id
_entity.type
_entity.pdbx_description
1 polymer ?
#
loop_
_entity_poly.entity_id
_entity_poly.type
_entity_poly.pdbx_seq_one_letter_code
_entity_poly.pdbx_strand_id
1 'polypeptide(L)'
;MGLLSSKTVIYVTHQLEFIDAADLILVLRDGKVVQSDLAGLAATYGLNLNVLQAWVIWNLCNVENKMISVERILQFSVIPSEAPLVIEHFRAEQGWPTSGTIELHDLKVRYSPHLPMVLKGINCTFPGGKKVGVIGRTGSGKSTLIQALFRLVEPSSGRIVIDGIDISQIGLHDLRSRLSIIPQEPTLFQGTVRTNLDPLQQHPDSEIWEVKNKVWLMFIWYFMKL
;
A
#
# COMPACT_ATOMS: atom_id res chain seq x y z
N MET A 1 5.97 48.21 -31.04
CA MET A 1 6.16 48.36 -32.49
C MET A 1 5.34 49.55 -33.00
N GLY A 2 5.81 50.79 -32.80
CA GLY A 2 5.04 52.00 -33.19
C GLY A 2 5.66 52.83 -34.31
N LEU A 3 6.94 52.62 -34.64
CA LEU A 3 7.71 53.53 -35.50
C LEU A 3 7.60 53.23 -37.01
N LEU A 4 7.00 52.09 -37.39
CA LEU A 4 6.92 51.62 -38.78
C LEU A 4 5.48 51.40 -39.27
N SER A 5 4.47 51.69 -38.46
CA SER A 5 3.06 51.41 -38.78
C SER A 5 2.54 52.14 -40.02
N SER A 6 3.18 53.24 -40.41
CA SER A 6 2.84 54.03 -41.61
C SER A 6 3.77 53.78 -42.80
N LYS A 7 4.77 52.89 -42.66
CA LYS A 7 5.74 52.60 -43.72
C LYS A 7 5.53 51.20 -44.26
N THR A 8 5.63 51.05 -45.58
CA THR A 8 5.68 49.73 -46.21
C THR A 8 7.01 49.07 -45.90
N VAL A 9 6.98 47.89 -45.28
CA VAL A 9 8.16 47.09 -44.94
C VAL A 9 8.12 45.81 -45.79
N ILE A 10 9.21 45.54 -46.51
CA ILE A 10 9.32 44.34 -47.36
C ILE A 10 10.36 43.41 -46.73
N TYR A 11 9.92 42.23 -46.31
CA TYR A 11 10.78 41.16 -45.82
C TYR A 11 11.17 40.24 -46.98
N VAL A 12 12.43 40.27 -47.40
CA VAL A 12 12.98 39.33 -48.38
C VAL A 12 13.84 38.33 -47.60
N THR A 13 13.32 37.13 -47.40
CA THR A 13 13.99 36.12 -46.58
C THR A 13 13.74 34.72 -47.12
N HIS A 14 14.72 33.84 -46.92
CA HIS A 14 14.57 32.39 -47.10
C HIS A 14 14.10 31.68 -45.82
N GLN A 15 14.09 32.39 -44.69
CA GLN A 15 13.70 31.86 -43.39
C GLN A 15 12.21 32.11 -43.14
N LEU A 16 11.46 31.05 -42.84
CA LEU A 16 10.01 31.07 -42.69
C LEU A 16 9.55 31.61 -41.31
N GLU A 17 10.47 31.87 -40.39
CA GLU A 17 10.20 32.25 -38.99
C GLU A 17 9.58 33.64 -38.81
N PHE A 18 9.56 34.47 -39.86
CA PHE A 18 9.00 35.84 -39.83
C PHE A 18 7.66 35.96 -40.56
N ILE A 19 7.10 34.82 -41.01
CA ILE A 19 5.86 34.78 -41.79
C ILE A 19 4.63 35.10 -40.94
N ASP A 20 4.66 34.76 -39.67
CA ASP A 20 3.59 35.03 -38.70
C ASP A 20 3.33 36.53 -38.48
N ALA A 21 4.35 37.37 -38.67
CA ALA A 21 4.27 38.83 -38.57
C ALA A 21 3.92 39.54 -39.90
N ALA A 22 3.73 38.80 -41.00
CA ALA A 22 3.49 39.39 -42.32
C ALA A 22 2.00 39.39 -42.71
N ASP A 23 1.49 40.55 -43.14
CA ASP A 23 0.10 40.70 -43.62
C ASP A 23 -0.12 40.10 -45.03
N LEU A 24 0.93 39.98 -45.84
CA LEU A 24 0.91 39.42 -47.20
C LEU A 24 2.19 38.62 -47.48
N ILE A 25 2.02 37.38 -47.95
CA ILE A 25 3.13 36.49 -48.30
C ILE A 25 3.15 36.34 -49.82
N LEU A 26 4.26 36.64 -50.49
CA LEU A 26 4.45 36.43 -51.93
C LEU A 26 5.50 35.36 -52.16
N VAL A 27 5.19 34.34 -52.98
CA VAL A 27 6.14 33.28 -53.32
C VAL A 27 6.66 33.47 -54.73
N LEU A 28 7.98 33.63 -54.86
CA LEU A 28 8.66 33.81 -56.15
C LEU A 28 9.22 32.47 -56.64
N ARG A 29 8.94 32.12 -57.90
CA ARG A 29 9.55 30.99 -58.62
C ARG A 29 9.89 31.44 -60.03
N ASP A 30 11.12 31.20 -60.46
CA ASP A 30 11.63 31.57 -61.79
C ASP A 30 11.39 33.06 -62.13
N GLY A 31 11.55 33.95 -61.14
CA GLY A 31 11.34 35.39 -61.28
C GLY A 31 9.88 35.84 -61.36
N LYS A 32 8.90 34.94 -61.19
CA LYS A 32 7.47 35.24 -61.21
C LYS A 32 6.84 34.99 -59.84
N VAL A 33 5.89 35.84 -59.44
CA VAL A 33 5.04 35.56 -58.28
C VAL A 33 4.09 34.44 -58.65
N VAL A 34 4.23 33.30 -57.97
CA VAL A 34 3.35 32.14 -58.13
C VAL A 34 2.36 32.16 -56.97
N GLN A 35 1.07 31.95 -57.30
CA GLN A 35 -0.09 31.82 -56.42
C GLN A 35 0.21 31.96 -54.92
N SER A 36 0.26 33.21 -54.49
CA SER A 36 0.81 33.67 -53.23
C SER A 36 -0.05 33.32 -52.01
N ASP A 37 -1.35 33.18 -52.24
CA ASP A 37 -2.38 32.81 -51.25
C ASP A 37 -2.21 31.36 -50.75
N LEU A 38 -2.18 30.37 -51.64
CA LEU A 38 -2.07 28.96 -51.27
C LEU A 38 -0.70 28.60 -50.71
N ALA A 39 0.37 29.17 -51.25
CA ALA A 39 1.73 28.88 -50.81
C ALA A 39 2.05 29.49 -49.44
N GLY A 40 1.53 30.70 -49.15
CA GLY A 40 1.60 31.31 -47.83
C GLY A 40 0.83 30.51 -46.78
N LEU A 41 -0.40 30.06 -47.11
CA LEU A 41 -1.18 29.18 -46.24
C LEU A 41 -0.46 27.86 -45.95
N ALA A 42 0.10 27.20 -46.97
CA ALA A 42 0.83 25.95 -46.80
C ALA A 42 2.07 26.10 -45.90
N ALA A 43 2.81 27.21 -46.01
CA ALA A 43 3.96 27.49 -45.16
C ALA A 43 3.55 27.72 -43.70
N THR A 44 2.52 28.53 -43.46
CA THR A 44 2.00 28.80 -42.10
C THR A 44 1.46 27.54 -41.43
N TYR A 45 0.71 26.70 -42.15
CA TYR A 45 0.25 25.42 -41.59
C TYR A 45 1.38 24.42 -41.39
N GLY A 46 2.33 24.32 -42.32
CA GLY A 46 3.47 23.40 -42.23
C GLY A 46 4.38 23.69 -41.02
N LEU A 47 4.67 24.97 -40.76
CA LEU A 47 5.45 25.37 -39.58
C LEU A 47 4.73 25.06 -38.27
N ASN A 48 3.44 25.39 -38.18
CA ASN A 48 2.63 25.08 -36.99
C ASN A 48 2.54 23.56 -36.75
N LEU A 49 2.47 22.76 -37.81
CA LEU A 49 2.40 21.29 -37.72
C LEU A 49 3.66 20.70 -37.09
N ASN A 50 4.86 21.21 -37.40
CA ASN A 50 6.11 20.76 -36.78
C ASN A 50 6.13 20.98 -35.26
N VAL A 51 5.67 22.15 -34.80
CA VAL A 51 5.59 22.49 -33.38
C VAL A 51 4.58 21.57 -32.68
N LEU A 52 3.41 21.37 -33.29
CA LEU A 52 2.39 20.46 -32.77
C LEU A 52 2.90 19.02 -32.71
N GLN A 53 3.65 18.55 -33.71
CA GLN A 53 4.20 17.20 -33.74
C GLN A 53 5.21 16.99 -32.59
N ALA A 54 6.12 17.92 -32.36
CA ALA A 54 7.06 17.86 -31.24
C ALA A 54 6.31 17.84 -29.90
N TRP A 55 5.27 18.68 -29.76
CA TRP A 55 4.43 18.72 -28.57
C TRP A 55 3.67 17.39 -28.35
N VAL A 56 3.11 16.79 -29.40
CA VAL A 56 2.42 15.49 -29.30
C VAL A 56 3.38 14.38 -28.87
N ILE A 57 4.57 14.30 -29.46
CA ILE A 57 5.59 13.30 -29.08
C ILE A 57 5.96 13.48 -27.61
N TRP A 58 6.21 14.71 -27.18
CA TRP A 58 6.57 15.00 -25.79
C TRP A 58 5.44 14.61 -24.81
N ASN A 59 4.18 14.91 -25.16
CA ASN A 59 3.04 14.49 -24.36
C ASN A 59 2.85 12.98 -24.33
N LEU A 60 3.07 12.30 -25.45
CA LEU A 60 3.01 10.84 -25.52
C LEU A 60 4.03 10.20 -24.59
N CYS A 61 5.31 10.59 -24.68
CA CYS A 61 6.36 10.10 -23.78
C CYS A 61 6.05 10.42 -22.30
N ASN A 62 5.48 11.59 -22.02
CA ASN A 62 5.07 11.94 -20.66
C ASN A 62 3.92 11.08 -20.13
N VAL A 63 2.94 10.75 -20.96
CA VAL A 63 1.85 9.85 -20.58
C VAL A 63 2.40 8.46 -20.32
N GLU A 64 3.25 7.93 -21.21
CA GLU A 64 3.89 6.62 -21.02
C GLU A 64 4.69 6.56 -19.70
N ASN A 65 5.50 7.58 -19.43
CA ASN A 65 6.26 7.68 -18.18
C ASN A 65 5.35 7.71 -16.94
N LYS A 66 4.20 8.40 -17.02
CA LYS A 66 3.21 8.44 -15.93
C LYS A 66 2.45 7.13 -15.77
N MET A 67 2.26 6.37 -16.85
CA MET A 67 1.57 5.07 -16.82
C MET A 67 2.36 4.00 -16.06
N ILE A 68 3.68 4.10 -15.96
CA ILE A 68 4.49 3.21 -15.10
C ILE A 68 4.05 3.29 -13.63
N SER A 69 3.67 4.49 -13.15
CA SER A 69 3.16 4.64 -11.79
C SER A 69 1.80 3.95 -11.59
N VAL A 70 0.94 3.99 -12.61
CA VAL A 70 -0.35 3.28 -12.60
C VAL A 70 -0.12 1.76 -12.58
N GLU A 71 0.79 1.26 -13.41
CA GLU A 71 1.17 -0.15 -13.42
C GLU A 71 1.65 -0.63 -12.04
N ARG A 72 2.51 0.14 -11.36
CA ARG A 72 2.98 -0.18 -10.00
C ARG A 72 1.83 -0.26 -8.99
N ILE A 73 0.85 0.62 -9.06
CA ILE A 73 -0.32 0.58 -8.18
C ILE A 73 -1.16 -0.67 -8.48
N LEU A 74 -1.35 -0.99 -9.76
CA LEU A 74 -2.09 -2.19 -10.18
C LEU A 74 -1.41 -3.49 -9.76
N GLN A 75 -0.08 -3.53 -9.64
CA GLN A 75 0.62 -4.71 -9.10
C GLN A 75 0.15 -5.05 -7.67
N PHE A 76 -0.19 -4.04 -6.85
CA PHE A 76 -0.70 -4.27 -5.50
C PHE A 76 -2.19 -4.66 -5.45
N SER A 77 -2.95 -4.50 -6.52
CA SER A 77 -4.37 -4.90 -6.53
C SER A 77 -4.57 -6.40 -6.78
N VAL A 78 -3.53 -7.09 -7.27
CA VAL A 78 -3.60 -8.51 -7.67
C VAL A 78 -2.92 -9.42 -6.63
N ILE A 79 -2.28 -8.87 -5.59
CA ILE A 79 -1.64 -9.69 -4.56
C ILE A 79 -2.70 -10.51 -3.79
N PRO A 80 -2.40 -11.76 -3.41
CA PRO A 80 -3.29 -12.55 -2.58
C PRO A 80 -3.56 -11.82 -1.26
N SER A 81 -4.83 -11.56 -0.99
CA SER A 81 -5.26 -11.04 0.30
C SER A 81 -5.05 -12.09 1.39
N GLU A 82 -4.86 -11.63 2.62
CA GLU A 82 -4.99 -12.48 3.80
C GLU A 82 -6.42 -13.06 3.87
N ALA A 83 -6.60 -14.10 4.68
CA ALA A 83 -7.89 -14.70 4.92
C ALA A 83 -8.93 -13.66 5.39
N PRO A 84 -10.23 -13.85 5.11
CA PRO A 84 -11.26 -12.89 5.47
C PRO A 84 -11.26 -12.54 6.96
N LEU A 85 -11.43 -11.26 7.26
CA LEU A 85 -11.60 -10.79 8.65
C LEU A 85 -12.82 -11.42 9.31
N VAL A 86 -13.88 -11.63 8.53
CA VAL A 86 -15.18 -12.11 8.97
C VAL A 86 -15.66 -13.21 8.02
N ILE A 87 -16.19 -14.29 8.59
CA ILE A 87 -16.82 -15.39 7.85
C ILE A 87 -18.24 -15.57 8.38
N GLU A 88 -19.25 -15.09 7.64
CA GLU A 88 -20.63 -15.04 8.15
C GLU A 88 -21.24 -16.42 8.39
N HIS A 89 -20.83 -17.43 7.63
CA HIS A 89 -21.35 -18.79 7.77
C HIS A 89 -20.74 -19.58 8.93
N PHE A 90 -19.67 -19.05 9.57
CA PHE A 90 -18.96 -19.75 10.63
C PHE A 90 -18.40 -18.75 11.66
N ARG A 91 -19.32 -18.13 12.39
CA ARG A 91 -19.02 -17.21 13.50
C ARG A 91 -18.80 -18.00 14.78
N ALA A 92 -17.74 -17.66 15.50
CA ALA A 92 -17.58 -18.14 16.87
C ALA A 92 -18.68 -17.53 17.76
N GLU A 93 -19.19 -18.30 18.72
CA GLU A 93 -20.18 -17.79 19.68
C GLU A 93 -19.61 -16.62 20.50
N GLN A 94 -20.48 -15.73 20.99
CA GLN A 94 -20.03 -14.52 21.73
C GLN A 94 -19.20 -14.84 22.99
N GLY A 95 -19.36 -16.02 23.57
CA GLY A 95 -18.61 -16.49 24.75
C GLY A 95 -17.37 -17.33 24.42
N TRP A 96 -17.04 -17.50 23.14
CA TRP A 96 -15.85 -18.25 22.74
C TRP A 96 -14.59 -17.36 22.82
N PRO A 97 -13.44 -17.91 23.23
CA PRO A 97 -13.25 -19.24 23.82
C PRO A 97 -13.72 -19.29 25.29
N THR A 98 -14.28 -20.42 25.72
CA THR A 98 -14.82 -20.63 27.07
C THR A 98 -13.79 -21.22 28.04
N SER A 99 -13.05 -22.24 27.61
CA SER A 99 -11.97 -22.85 28.42
C SER A 99 -10.59 -22.33 28.02
N GLY A 100 -10.42 -22.00 26.73
CA GLY A 100 -9.13 -21.61 26.16
C GLY A 100 -8.17 -22.77 25.98
N THR A 101 -8.68 -23.99 25.78
CA THR A 101 -7.84 -25.16 25.49
C THR A 101 -7.42 -25.11 24.02
N ILE A 102 -6.12 -25.23 23.76
CA ILE A 102 -5.54 -25.16 22.42
C ILE A 102 -4.92 -26.52 22.08
N GLU A 103 -5.29 -27.09 20.95
CA GLU A 103 -4.77 -28.37 20.47
C GLU A 103 -4.10 -28.21 19.11
N LEU A 104 -2.86 -28.69 19.02
CA LEU A 104 -2.11 -28.75 17.78
C LEU A 104 -2.13 -30.19 17.26
N HIS A 105 -2.59 -30.38 16.04
CA HIS A 105 -2.73 -31.68 15.40
C HIS A 105 -1.86 -31.72 14.13
N ASP A 106 -0.76 -32.48 14.17
CA ASP A 106 0.26 -32.60 13.12
C ASP A 106 0.66 -31.25 12.48
N LEU A 107 0.83 -30.23 13.32
CA LEU A 107 1.00 -28.84 12.85
C LEU A 107 2.31 -28.68 12.08
N LYS A 108 2.21 -28.29 10.81
CA LYS A 108 3.33 -28.05 9.91
C LYS A 108 3.27 -26.64 9.34
N VAL A 109 4.33 -25.86 9.51
CA VAL A 109 4.37 -24.44 9.10
C VAL A 109 5.68 -24.13 8.36
N ARG A 110 5.55 -23.40 7.26
CA ARG A 110 6.66 -22.79 6.49
C ARG A 110 6.19 -21.41 5.99
N TYR A 111 7.13 -20.49 5.78
CA TYR A 111 6.82 -19.12 5.34
C TYR A 111 6.54 -19.01 3.84
N SER A 112 7.03 -19.94 3.03
CA SER A 112 6.81 -19.96 1.58
C SER A 112 6.86 -21.40 1.07
N PRO A 113 6.15 -21.75 -0.02
CA PRO A 113 6.20 -23.08 -0.62
C PRO A 113 7.62 -23.58 -0.94
N HIS A 114 8.54 -22.67 -1.25
CA HIS A 114 9.93 -22.99 -1.61
C HIS A 114 10.89 -23.01 -0.42
N LEU A 115 10.45 -22.56 0.76
CA LEU A 115 11.28 -22.53 1.96
C LEU A 115 11.12 -23.81 2.78
N PRO A 116 12.16 -24.20 3.54
CA PRO A 116 12.09 -25.36 4.40
C PRO A 116 11.02 -25.19 5.49
N MET A 117 10.51 -26.34 5.93
CA MET A 117 9.54 -26.40 7.02
C MET A 117 10.18 -26.02 8.36
N VAL A 118 9.54 -25.09 9.07
CA VAL A 118 10.00 -24.58 10.37
C VAL A 118 9.40 -25.42 11.51
N LEU A 119 8.07 -25.56 11.54
CA LEU A 119 7.37 -26.46 12.46
C LEU A 119 7.05 -27.75 11.71
N LYS A 120 7.46 -28.91 12.24
CA LYS A 120 7.54 -30.18 11.50
C LYS A 120 6.63 -31.27 12.08
N GLY A 121 5.33 -30.99 12.22
CA GLY A 121 4.36 -31.96 12.73
C GLY A 121 4.24 -31.93 14.25
N ILE A 122 3.99 -30.75 14.81
CA ILE A 122 3.83 -30.57 16.25
C ILE A 122 2.47 -31.12 16.68
N ASN A 123 2.49 -32.01 17.67
CA ASN A 123 1.31 -32.55 18.34
C ASN A 123 1.41 -32.22 19.83
N CYS A 124 0.54 -31.33 20.32
CA CYS A 124 0.46 -31.03 21.75
C CYS A 124 -0.85 -30.33 22.11
N THR A 125 -1.18 -30.34 23.40
CA THR A 125 -2.35 -29.67 23.95
C THR A 125 -1.90 -28.68 25.03
N PHE A 126 -2.32 -27.42 24.90
CA PHE A 126 -2.22 -26.41 25.94
C PHE A 126 -3.54 -26.37 26.70
N PRO A 127 -3.60 -26.86 27.95
CA PRO A 127 -4.83 -26.89 28.72
C PRO A 127 -5.31 -25.48 29.08
N GLY A 128 -6.63 -25.28 28.96
CA GLY A 128 -7.30 -24.04 29.34
C GLY A 128 -7.02 -23.61 30.78
N GLY A 129 -6.92 -22.30 31.00
CA GLY A 129 -6.67 -21.70 32.31
C GLY A 129 -5.30 -21.99 32.94
N LYS A 130 -4.37 -22.63 32.20
CA LYS A 130 -3.02 -22.93 32.68
C LYS A 130 -1.98 -21.97 32.10
N LYS A 131 -0.92 -21.74 32.87
CA LYS A 131 0.27 -21.01 32.43
C LYS A 131 1.27 -22.02 31.86
N VAL A 132 1.56 -21.92 30.57
CA VAL A 132 2.51 -22.83 29.88
C VAL A 132 3.71 -22.04 29.38
N GLY A 133 4.91 -22.51 29.69
CA GLY A 133 6.16 -21.96 29.18
C GLY A 133 6.66 -22.74 27.97
N VAL A 134 7.01 -22.03 26.88
CA VAL A 134 7.64 -22.61 25.69
C VAL A 134 9.09 -22.13 25.62
N ILE A 135 10.04 -23.04 25.76
CA ILE A 135 11.48 -22.75 25.76
C ILE A 135 12.19 -23.39 24.57
N GLY A 136 13.35 -22.85 24.21
CA GLY A 136 14.19 -23.39 23.14
C GLY A 136 15.23 -22.38 22.67
N ARG A 137 16.27 -22.85 21.96
CA ARG A 137 17.30 -21.99 21.37
C ARG A 137 16.71 -20.98 20.37
N THR A 138 17.44 -19.92 20.07
CA THR A 138 17.08 -19.01 18.97
C THR A 138 16.94 -19.79 17.67
N GLY A 139 15.92 -19.47 16.86
CA GLY A 139 15.61 -20.19 15.62
C GLY A 139 14.83 -21.51 15.79
N SER A 140 14.45 -21.89 17.01
CA SER A 140 13.70 -23.15 17.25
C SER A 140 12.21 -23.12 16.83
N GLY A 141 11.73 -22.04 16.22
CA GLY A 141 10.33 -21.92 15.77
C GLY A 141 9.33 -21.40 16.81
N LYS A 142 9.77 -20.90 17.98
CA LYS A 142 8.86 -20.33 19.02
C LYS A 142 8.00 -19.18 18.47
N SER A 143 8.63 -18.20 17.83
CA SER A 143 7.90 -17.08 17.22
C SER A 143 6.99 -17.54 16.09
N THR A 144 7.40 -18.54 15.32
CA THR A 144 6.58 -19.15 14.27
C THR A 144 5.34 -19.85 14.84
N LEU A 145 5.44 -20.51 15.99
CA LEU A 145 4.29 -21.10 16.68
C LEU A 145 3.27 -20.02 17.08
N ILE A 146 3.75 -18.91 17.64
CA ILE A 146 2.88 -17.78 17.98
C ILE A 146 2.25 -17.17 16.72
N GLN A 147 3.01 -16.98 15.64
CA GLN A 147 2.49 -16.48 14.37
C GLN A 147 1.41 -17.39 13.77
N ALA A 148 1.57 -18.72 13.90
CA ALA A 148 0.56 -19.68 13.46
C ALA A 148 -0.72 -19.61 14.32
N LEU A 149 -0.61 -19.44 15.64
CA LEU A 149 -1.77 -19.27 16.53
C LEU A 149 -2.60 -18.04 16.18
N PHE A 150 -1.94 -16.94 15.80
CA PHE A 150 -2.61 -15.71 15.35
C PHE A 150 -2.99 -15.74 13.85
N ARG A 151 -2.76 -16.86 13.17
CA ARG A 151 -2.93 -17.02 11.71
C ARG A 151 -2.25 -15.92 10.89
N LEU A 152 -1.12 -15.40 11.36
CA LEU A 152 -0.25 -14.50 10.58
C LEU A 152 0.52 -15.28 9.50
N VAL A 153 0.72 -16.57 9.74
CA VAL A 153 1.24 -17.54 8.76
C VAL A 153 0.34 -18.76 8.84
N GLU A 154 -0.32 -19.08 7.74
CA GLU A 154 -1.23 -20.23 7.69
C GLU A 154 -0.44 -21.56 7.76
N PRO A 155 -0.95 -22.57 8.48
CA PRO A 155 -0.39 -23.91 8.45
C PRO A 155 -0.35 -24.47 7.03
N SER A 156 0.76 -25.11 6.66
CA SER A 156 0.84 -25.86 5.39
C SER A 156 0.16 -27.22 5.45
N SER A 157 0.04 -27.78 6.65
CA SER A 157 -0.65 -29.04 6.94
C SER A 157 -0.91 -29.13 8.44
N GLY A 158 -1.84 -30.00 8.82
CA GLY A 158 -2.34 -30.09 10.19
C GLY A 158 -3.29 -28.94 10.51
N ARG A 159 -3.68 -28.83 11.78
CA ARG A 159 -4.63 -27.81 12.23
C ARG A 159 -4.37 -27.38 13.67
N ILE A 160 -4.93 -26.22 14.01
CA ILE A 160 -4.97 -25.68 15.35
C ILE A 160 -6.43 -25.60 15.76
N VAL A 161 -6.77 -26.19 16.88
CA VAL A 161 -8.14 -26.23 17.40
C VAL A 161 -8.17 -25.49 18.74
N ILE A 162 -9.12 -24.58 18.93
CA ILE A 162 -9.34 -23.88 20.19
C ILE A 162 -10.77 -24.14 20.66
N ASP A 163 -10.91 -24.74 21.85
CA ASP A 163 -12.19 -25.19 22.41
C ASP A 163 -13.07 -25.97 21.41
N GLY A 164 -12.45 -26.91 20.69
CA GLY A 164 -13.12 -27.75 19.70
C GLY A 164 -13.34 -27.12 18.32
N ILE A 165 -13.06 -25.83 18.15
CA ILE A 165 -13.20 -25.13 16.87
C ILE A 165 -11.86 -25.05 16.13
N ASP A 166 -11.81 -25.52 14.89
CA ASP A 166 -10.66 -25.31 14.01
C ASP A 166 -10.57 -23.82 13.63
N ILE A 167 -9.48 -23.17 14.03
CA ILE A 167 -9.34 -21.71 13.87
C ILE A 167 -9.24 -21.29 12.40
N SER A 168 -8.94 -22.20 11.47
CA SER A 168 -8.93 -21.92 10.03
C SER A 168 -10.33 -21.65 9.46
N GLN A 169 -11.37 -22.10 10.16
CA GLN A 169 -12.77 -22.00 9.71
C GLN A 169 -13.45 -20.69 10.11
N ILE A 170 -12.94 -19.98 11.14
CA ILE A 170 -13.47 -18.69 11.61
C ILE A 170 -12.75 -17.50 10.97
N GLY A 171 -13.38 -16.32 11.02
CA GLY A 171 -12.76 -15.07 10.56
C GLY A 171 -11.60 -14.62 11.44
N LEU A 172 -10.62 -13.93 10.86
CA LEU A 172 -9.44 -13.45 11.59
C LEU A 172 -9.78 -12.45 12.70
N HIS A 173 -10.80 -11.63 12.53
CA HIS A 173 -11.25 -10.69 13.55
C HIS A 173 -11.82 -11.43 14.77
N ASP A 174 -12.65 -12.44 14.53
CA ASP A 174 -13.28 -13.23 15.60
C ASP A 174 -12.22 -14.02 16.39
N LEU A 175 -11.15 -14.50 15.73
CA LEU A 175 -10.00 -15.12 16.38
C LEU A 175 -9.13 -14.11 17.15
N ARG A 176 -8.61 -13.07 16.46
CA ARG A 176 -7.58 -12.17 16.98
C ARG A 176 -8.10 -11.22 18.06
N SER A 177 -9.40 -10.92 18.08
CA SER A 177 -10.01 -10.13 19.17
C SER A 177 -10.05 -10.88 20.51
N ARG A 178 -9.85 -12.21 20.50
CA ARG A 178 -9.87 -13.07 21.70
C ARG A 178 -8.49 -13.51 22.16
N LEU A 179 -7.44 -13.16 21.41
CA LEU A 179 -6.06 -13.50 21.72
C LEU A 179 -5.25 -12.23 21.98
N SER A 180 -4.39 -12.26 23.00
CA SER A 180 -3.48 -11.16 23.33
C SER A 180 -2.03 -11.60 23.21
N ILE A 181 -1.19 -10.75 22.65
CA ILE A 181 0.25 -10.97 22.51
C ILE A 181 1.00 -9.74 22.99
N ILE A 182 2.15 -9.97 23.64
CA ILE A 182 3.12 -8.93 23.94
C ILE A 182 4.29 -9.13 22.96
N PRO A 183 4.54 -8.18 22.03
CA PRO A 183 5.64 -8.30 21.08
C PRO A 183 7.00 -8.23 21.78
N GLN A 184 8.03 -8.82 21.18
CA GLN A 184 9.40 -8.77 21.71
C GLN A 184 9.96 -7.34 21.74
N GLU A 185 9.60 -6.54 20.73
CA GLU A 185 9.96 -5.13 20.63
C GLU A 185 8.70 -4.28 20.84
N PRO A 186 8.64 -3.43 21.88
CA PRO A 186 7.51 -2.55 22.10
C PRO A 186 7.51 -1.44 21.05
N THR A 187 6.48 -1.41 20.19
CA THR A 187 6.26 -0.30 19.26
C THR A 187 5.16 0.60 19.80
N LEU A 188 5.43 1.91 19.83
CA LEU A 188 4.43 2.94 20.14
C LEU A 188 4.22 3.82 18.92
N PHE A 189 2.96 4.15 18.65
CA PHE A 189 2.58 5.06 17.59
C PHE A 189 2.64 6.52 18.08
N GLN A 190 2.92 7.44 17.15
CA GLN A 190 2.88 8.87 17.45
C GLN A 190 1.46 9.26 17.91
N GLY A 191 1.37 9.83 19.10
CA GLY A 191 0.09 10.15 19.73
C GLY A 191 0.20 10.19 21.24
N THR A 192 -0.93 10.10 21.91
CA THR A 192 -0.98 10.08 23.38
C THR A 192 -0.81 8.66 23.92
N VAL A 193 -0.50 8.54 25.21
CA VAL A 193 -0.54 7.25 25.90
C VAL A 193 -1.96 6.64 25.83
N ARG A 194 -3.01 7.47 25.94
CA ARG A 194 -4.41 7.05 25.86
C ARG A 194 -4.75 6.39 24.53
N THR A 195 -4.29 6.97 23.41
CA THR A 195 -4.53 6.46 22.06
C THR A 195 -3.70 5.21 21.75
N ASN A 196 -2.53 5.05 22.36
CA ASN A 196 -1.76 3.81 22.25
C ASN A 196 -2.35 2.66 23.09
N LEU A 197 -2.99 2.97 24.23
CA LEU A 197 -3.60 1.96 25.12
C LEU A 197 -4.97 1.50 24.64
N ASP A 198 -5.82 2.40 24.17
CA ASP A 198 -7.13 2.05 23.60
C ASP A 198 -7.43 2.96 22.40
N PRO A 199 -6.95 2.58 21.20
CA PRO A 199 -7.10 3.36 19.98
C PRO A 199 -8.55 3.46 19.49
N LEU A 200 -9.42 2.53 19.90
CA LEU A 200 -10.83 2.49 19.51
C LEU A 200 -11.76 3.24 20.47
N GLN A 201 -11.21 3.80 21.56
CA GLN A 201 -11.96 4.51 22.60
C GLN A 201 -13.12 3.69 23.19
N GLN A 202 -12.88 2.39 23.38
CA GLN A 202 -13.88 1.46 23.89
C GLN A 202 -14.02 1.50 25.41
N HIS A 203 -13.02 2.04 26.11
CA HIS A 203 -12.95 2.02 27.57
C HIS A 203 -12.97 3.43 28.20
N PRO A 204 -13.67 3.63 29.33
CA PRO A 204 -13.62 4.88 30.07
C PRO A 204 -12.26 5.07 30.76
N ASP A 205 -11.88 6.33 31.01
CA ASP A 205 -10.59 6.66 31.62
C ASP A 205 -10.38 5.99 32.97
N SER A 206 -11.44 5.76 33.75
CA SER A 206 -11.38 5.07 35.04
C SER A 206 -10.78 3.65 34.91
N GLU A 207 -11.18 2.89 33.89
CA GLU A 207 -10.64 1.54 33.66
C GLU A 207 -9.16 1.59 33.27
N ILE A 208 -8.77 2.60 32.50
CA ILE A 208 -7.39 2.79 32.05
C ILE A 208 -6.48 3.16 33.23
N TRP A 209 -6.99 3.98 34.16
CA TRP A 209 -6.30 4.28 35.41
C TRP A 209 -6.09 3.05 36.28
N GLU A 210 -7.01 2.09 36.30
CA GLU A 210 -6.80 0.83 37.02
C GLU A 210 -5.67 -0.01 36.42
N VAL A 211 -5.59 -0.07 35.08
CA VAL A 211 -4.51 -0.79 34.38
C VAL A 211 -3.14 -0.17 34.71
N LYS A 212 -3.05 1.16 34.80
CA LYS A 212 -1.83 1.87 35.22
C LYS A 212 -1.28 1.35 36.55
N ASN A 213 -2.16 1.10 37.52
CA ASN A 213 -1.77 0.62 38.85
C ASN A 213 -1.32 -0.85 38.84
N LYS A 214 -1.85 -1.66 37.92
CA LYS A 214 -1.51 -3.10 37.80
C LYS A 214 -0.20 -3.35 37.07
N VAL A 215 0.15 -2.52 36.07
CA VAL A 215 1.30 -2.76 35.17
C VAL A 215 2.58 -2.01 35.62
N TRP A 216 2.60 -1.42 36.82
CA TRP A 216 3.74 -0.63 37.33
C TRP A 216 4.26 0.44 36.34
N LEU A 217 3.38 0.96 35.46
CA LEU A 217 3.71 1.99 34.46
C LEU A 217 3.97 3.38 35.08
N MET A 218 4.04 3.48 36.41
CA MET A 218 4.23 4.73 37.14
C MET A 218 5.55 5.43 36.77
N PHE A 219 6.60 4.67 36.46
CA PHE A 219 7.91 5.23 36.08
C PHE A 219 7.96 5.77 34.63
N ILE A 220 7.31 5.10 33.67
CA ILE A 220 7.31 5.51 32.26
C ILE A 220 6.52 6.80 32.06
N TRP A 221 5.41 6.98 32.79
CA TRP A 221 4.56 8.17 32.68
C TRP A 221 5.22 9.44 33.23
N TYR A 222 6.16 9.30 34.18
CA TYR A 222 6.92 10.42 34.72
C TYR A 222 7.96 10.96 33.73
N PHE A 223 8.43 10.11 32.81
CA PHE A 223 9.42 10.47 31.78
C PHE A 223 8.81 10.97 30.47
N MET A 224 7.58 10.56 30.14
CA MET A 224 6.88 11.02 28.93
C MET A 224 6.14 12.37 29.07
N LYS A 225 6.39 13.11 30.17
CA LYS A 225 5.91 14.49 30.38
C LYS A 225 7.01 15.54 30.07
N LEU A 226 7.63 15.42 28.90
CA LEU A 226 8.40 16.49 28.26
C LEU A 226 7.92 16.66 26.82
#